data_AF-A0A382Z6C6-F1
#
_entry.id   AF-A0A382Z6C6-F1
#
_cell.length_a   1.000
_cell.length_b   1.000
_cell.length_c   1.000
_cell.angle_alpha   90.00
_cell.angle_beta   90.00
_cell.angle_gamma   90.00
#
_symmetry.space_group_name_H-M   'P 1'
#
loop_
_entity.id
_entity.type
_entity.pdbx_description
1 polymer ?
#
loop_
_entity_poly.entity_id
_entity_poly.type
_entity_poly.pdbx_seq_one_letter_code
_entity_poly.pdbx_strand_id
1 'polypeptide(L)'
;MNIPFPPSPAVVRALFTRGIAFVYAVAFVSLWRQVHGLIGTDGILPVGRYLESAAGQLGRSDAVLRLPTLLWFDAGNMALHLLCAGGTLAALLALTGAAPAIC
;
A
#
# COMPACT_ATOMS: atom_id res chain seq x y z
N MET A 1 45.37 -10.78 5.70
CA MET A 1 44.23 -9.87 5.91
C MET A 1 43.29 -10.02 4.73
N ASN A 2 42.16 -10.70 4.90
CA ASN A 2 41.21 -10.96 3.80
C ASN A 2 40.18 -9.82 3.79
N ILE A 3 40.32 -8.86 2.88
CA ILE A 3 39.34 -7.78 2.71
C ILE A 3 38.13 -8.41 1.98
N PRO A 4 36.93 -8.47 2.56
CA PRO A 4 35.77 -8.98 1.85
C PRO A 4 35.46 -8.03 0.68
N PHE A 5 35.30 -8.59 -0.53
CA PHE A 5 34.86 -7.85 -1.70
C PHE A 5 33.49 -7.20 -1.43
N PRO A 6 33.24 -5.95 -1.89
CA PRO A 6 31.96 -5.30 -1.70
C PRO A 6 30.83 -6.13 -2.33
N PRO A 7 29.64 -6.19 -1.71
CA PRO A 7 28.50 -6.91 -2.28
C PRO A 7 28.17 -6.35 -3.66
N SER A 8 27.81 -7.23 -4.60
CA SER A 8 27.43 -6.80 -5.94
C SER A 8 26.18 -5.90 -5.89
N PRO A 9 26.01 -4.95 -6.84
CA PRO A 9 24.83 -4.08 -6.88
C PRO A 9 23.50 -4.86 -6.89
N ALA A 10 23.49 -6.07 -7.47
CA ALA A 10 22.34 -6.96 -7.46
C ALA A 10 21.95 -7.41 -6.04
N VAL A 11 22.92 -7.72 -5.18
CA VAL A 11 22.68 -8.10 -3.78
C VAL A 11 22.11 -6.92 -3.00
N VAL A 12 22.66 -5.72 -3.20
CA VAL A 12 22.17 -4.50 -2.55
C VAL A 12 20.73 -4.20 -2.97
N ARG A 13 20.43 -4.26 -4.27
CA ARG A 13 19.08 -4.06 -4.82
C ARG A 13 18.08 -5.08 -4.26
N ALA A 14 18.47 -6.35 -4.18
CA ALA A 14 17.62 -7.40 -3.64
C ALA A 14 17.33 -7.20 -2.14
N LEU A 15 18.35 -6.88 -1.35
CA LEU A 15 18.19 -6.64 0.09
C LEU A 15 17.34 -5.40 0.37
N PHE A 16 17.58 -4.31 -0.37
CA PHE A 16 16.80 -3.08 -0.25
C PHE A 16 15.32 -3.32 -0.59
N THR A 17 15.05 -4.00 -1.70
CA THR A 17 13.67 -4.32 -2.12
C THR A 17 12.96 -5.21 -1.10
N ARG A 18 13.65 -6.22 -0.56
CA ARG A 18 13.10 -7.09 0.49
C ARG A 18 12.85 -6.33 1.79
N GLY A 19 13.75 -5.43 2.18
CA GLY A 19 13.56 -4.57 3.35
C GLY A 19 12.29 -3.71 3.24
N ILE A 20 12.11 -3.05 2.10
CA ILE A 20 10.90 -2.25 1.83
C ILE A 20 9.65 -3.15 1.80
N ALA A 21 9.71 -4.29 1.11
CA ALA A 21 8.60 -5.23 1.07
C ALA A 21 8.18 -5.71 2.48
N PHE A 22 9.14 -5.98 3.35
CA PHE A 22 8.85 -6.35 4.75
C PHE A 22 8.12 -5.24 5.50
N VAL A 23 8.60 -4.00 5.38
CA VAL A 23 7.95 -2.83 6.00
C VAL A 23 6.50 -2.69 5.52
N TYR A 24 6.26 -2.84 4.21
CA TYR A 24 4.91 -2.78 3.66
C TYR A 24 4.03 -3.94 4.15
N ALA A 25 4.55 -5.16 4.26
CA ALA A 25 3.79 -6.28 4.81
C ALA A 25 3.33 -5.98 6.25
N VAL A 26 4.23 -5.48 7.11
CA VAL A 26 3.88 -5.05 8.47
C VAL A 26 2.88 -3.90 8.45
N ALA A 27 3.06 -2.91 7.59
CA ALA A 27 2.17 -1.75 7.47
C ALA A 27 0.74 -2.16 7.08
N PHE A 28 0.57 -3.01 6.06
CA PHE A 28 -0.75 -3.48 5.63
C PHE A 28 -1.43 -4.34 6.70
N VAL A 29 -0.71 -5.24 7.37
CA VAL A 29 -1.28 -6.05 8.47
C VAL A 29 -1.68 -5.17 9.65
N SER A 30 -0.85 -4.18 10.01
CA SER A 30 -1.15 -3.21 11.07
C SER A 30 -2.39 -2.37 10.74
N LEU A 31 -2.45 -1.87 9.50
CA LEU A 31 -3.58 -1.09 9.01
C LEU A 31 -4.85 -1.94 8.98
N TRP A 32 -4.79 -3.20 8.53
CA TRP A 32 -5.97 -4.07 8.42
C TRP A 32 -6.73 -4.19 9.75
N ARG A 33 -6.03 -4.29 10.87
CA ARG A 33 -6.66 -4.35 12.20
C ARG A 33 -7.44 -3.08 12.56
N GLN A 34 -7.08 -1.94 12.00
CA GLN A 34 -7.60 -0.62 12.35
C GLN A 34 -8.48 0.00 11.25
N VAL A 35 -8.37 -0.48 10.01
CA VAL A 35 -8.92 0.17 8.82
C VAL A 35 -10.44 0.39 8.93
N HIS A 36 -11.15 -0.58 9.51
CA HIS A 36 -12.60 -0.50 9.69
C HIS A 36 -12.99 0.62 10.67
N GLY A 37 -12.30 0.73 11.81
CA GLY A 37 -12.59 1.77 12.80
C GLY A 37 -12.10 3.16 12.40
N LEU A 38 -11.03 3.26 11.60
CA LEU A 38 -10.51 4.55 11.15
C LEU A 38 -11.31 5.10 9.97
N ILE A 39 -11.43 4.32 8.88
CA ILE A 39 -11.91 4.82 7.59
C ILE A 39 -13.03 3.98 6.95
N GLY A 40 -13.54 2.97 7.67
CA GLY A 40 -14.72 2.20 7.26
C GLY A 40 -16.00 3.04 7.25
N THR A 41 -17.10 2.42 6.82
CA THR A 41 -18.42 3.08 6.68
C THR A 41 -18.88 3.76 7.97
N ASP A 42 -18.57 3.16 9.11
CA ASP A 42 -18.92 3.60 10.45
C ASP A 42 -17.67 4.03 11.26
N GLY A 43 -16.56 4.30 10.56
CA GLY A 43 -15.30 4.71 11.15
C GLY A 43 -15.27 6.17 11.60
N ILE A 44 -14.16 6.58 12.22
CA ILE A 44 -13.92 7.97 12.67
C ILE A 44 -14.01 8.95 11.49
N LEU A 45 -13.41 8.59 10.35
CA LEU A 45 -13.44 9.38 9.12
C LEU A 45 -13.80 8.48 7.94
N PRO A 46 -15.11 8.24 7.69
CA PRO A 46 -15.56 7.36 6.62
C PRO A 46 -15.05 7.85 5.25
N VAL A 47 -14.21 7.03 4.60
CA VAL A 47 -13.49 7.45 3.39
C VAL A 47 -14.43 7.77 2.23
N GLY A 48 -15.56 7.06 2.12
CA GLY A 48 -16.58 7.35 1.09
C GLY A 48 -17.12 8.78 1.22
N ARG A 49 -17.56 9.17 2.43
CA ARG A 49 -18.05 10.53 2.70
C ARG A 49 -16.98 11.60 2.49
N TYR A 50 -15.73 11.28 2.87
CA TYR A 50 -14.59 12.17 2.64
C TYR A 50 -14.35 12.43 1.15
N LEU A 51 -14.32 11.37 0.33
CA LEU A 51 -14.11 11.47 -1.12
C LEU A 51 -15.30 12.15 -1.83
N GLU A 52 -16.54 11.90 -1.39
CA GLU A 52 -17.73 12.60 -1.89
C GLU A 52 -17.68 14.10 -1.58
N SER A 53 -17.30 14.47 -0.36
CA SER A 53 -17.13 15.87 0.03
C SER A 53 -16.02 16.56 -0.77
N ALA A 54 -14.90 15.89 -1.02
CA ALA A 54 -13.83 16.41 -1.86
C ALA A 54 -14.30 16.61 -3.32
N ALA A 55 -15.03 15.63 -3.87
CA ALA A 55 -15.59 15.73 -5.22
C ALA A 55 -16.65 16.85 -5.34
N GLY A 56 -17.43 17.10 -4.29
CA GLY A 56 -18.40 18.20 -4.25
C GLY A 56 -17.75 19.59 -4.21
N GLN A 57 -16.59 19.72 -3.57
CA GLN A 57 -15.88 21.00 -3.44
C GLN A 57 -14.97 21.32 -4.62
N LEU A 58 -14.27 20.33 -5.16
CA LEU A 58 -13.25 20.50 -6.21
C LEU A 58 -13.78 20.17 -7.61
N GLY A 59 -14.93 19.49 -7.70
CA GLY A 59 -15.32 18.76 -8.89
C GLY A 59 -14.63 17.40 -8.98
N ARG A 60 -15.32 16.39 -9.51
CA ARG A 60 -14.86 14.99 -9.43
C ARG A 60 -13.55 14.72 -10.18
N SER A 61 -13.32 15.37 -11.33
CA SER A 61 -12.09 15.23 -12.09
C SER A 61 -10.86 15.76 -11.34
N ASP A 62 -10.95 16.97 -10.79
CA ASP A 62 -9.86 17.58 -10.01
C ASP A 62 -9.64 16.85 -8.68
N ALA A 63 -10.70 16.38 -8.03
CA ALA A 63 -10.61 15.59 -6.81
C ALA A 63 -9.85 14.27 -7.02
N VAL A 64 -10.11 13.54 -8.12
CA VAL A 64 -9.39 12.29 -8.45
C VAL A 64 -7.90 12.54 -8.70
N LEU A 65 -7.55 13.66 -9.34
CA LEU A 65 -6.15 14.04 -9.59
C LEU A 65 -5.42 14.42 -8.29
N ARG A 66 -6.09 15.11 -7.36
CA ARG A 66 -5.52 15.55 -6.08
C ARG A 66 -5.47 14.45 -5.02
N LEU A 67 -6.43 13.52 -5.05
CA LEU A 67 -6.54 12.42 -4.10
C LEU A 67 -6.48 11.08 -4.85
N PRO A 68 -5.32 10.69 -5.40
CA PRO A 68 -5.21 9.44 -6.13
C PRO A 68 -5.40 8.24 -5.18
N THR A 69 -6.49 7.50 -5.35
CA THR A 69 -6.79 6.30 -4.57
C THR A 69 -7.66 5.33 -5.36
N LEU A 70 -7.54 4.03 -5.08
CA LEU A 70 -8.44 3.02 -5.66
C LEU A 70 -9.86 3.09 -5.06
N LEU A 71 -10.01 3.78 -3.92
CA LEU A 71 -11.29 3.92 -3.21
C LEU A 71 -12.31 4.82 -3.93
N TRP A 72 -11.92 5.44 -5.05
CA TRP A 72 -12.88 6.13 -5.93
C TRP A 72 -13.84 5.17 -6.66
N PHE A 73 -13.44 3.90 -6.84
CA PHE A 73 -14.25 2.87 -7.46
C PHE A 73 -15.25 2.25 -6.47
N ASP A 74 -14.77 1.89 -5.28
CA ASP A 74 -15.58 1.41 -4.17
C ASP A 74 -14.90 1.79 -2.85
N ALA A 75 -15.68 2.38 -1.94
CA ALA A 75 -15.25 2.83 -0.62
C ALA A 75 -15.88 2.02 0.52
N GLY A 76 -16.49 0.87 0.22
CA GLY A 76 -17.08 -0.03 1.20
C GLY A 76 -16.05 -0.77 2.07
N ASN A 77 -16.55 -1.38 3.16
CA ASN A 77 -15.72 -2.15 4.08
C ASN A 77 -15.02 -3.34 3.39
N MET A 78 -15.68 -3.97 2.42
CA MET A 78 -15.09 -5.08 1.66
C MET A 78 -13.91 -4.60 0.80
N ALA A 79 -14.03 -3.47 0.11
CA ALA A 79 -12.93 -2.88 -0.65
C ALA A 79 -11.72 -2.59 0.24
N LEU A 80 -11.93 -2.02 1.43
CA LEU A 80 -10.85 -1.77 2.40
C LEU A 80 -10.11 -3.06 2.80
N HIS A 81 -10.84 -4.15 3.05
CA HIS A 81 -10.25 -5.46 3.33
C HIS A 81 -9.50 -6.02 2.12
N LEU A 82 -10.05 -5.92 0.92
CA LEU A 82 -9.40 -6.36 -0.31
C LEU A 82 -8.11 -5.57 -0.59
N LEU A 83 -8.09 -4.26 -0.34
CA LEU A 83 -6.88 -3.45 -0.44
C LEU A 83 -5.82 -3.89 0.57
N CYS A 84 -6.20 -4.11 1.83
CA CYS A 84 -5.26 -4.59 2.85
C CYS A 84 -4.72 -6.00 2.51
N ALA A 85 -5.60 -6.90 2.07
CA ALA A 85 -5.24 -8.26 1.66
C ALA A 85 -4.32 -8.26 0.45
N GLY A 86 -4.70 -7.52 -0.60
CA GLY A 86 -3.93 -7.39 -1.83
C GLY A 86 -2.56 -6.76 -1.59
N GLY A 87 -2.50 -5.69 -0.78
CA GLY A 87 -1.25 -5.04 -0.39
C GLY A 87 -0.33 -5.98 0.41
N THR A 88 -0.90 -6.72 1.36
CA THR A 88 -0.16 -7.74 2.12
C THR A 88 0.39 -8.83 1.20
N LEU A 89 -0.46 -9.38 0.32
CA LEU A 89 -0.05 -10.42 -0.63
C LEU A 89 1.05 -9.94 -1.57
N ALA A 90 0.90 -8.73 -2.14
CA ALA A 90 1.91 -8.13 -3.01
C ALA A 90 3.25 -7.93 -2.28
N ALA A 91 3.22 -7.47 -1.03
CA ALA A 91 4.41 -7.30 -0.20
C ALA A 91 5.08 -8.66 0.11
N LEU A 92 4.30 -9.69 0.44
CA LEU A 92 4.82 -11.05 0.68
C LEU A 92 5.43 -11.65 -0.59
N LEU A 93 4.81 -11.45 -1.75
CA LEU A 93 5.37 -11.87 -3.04
C LEU A 93 6.69 -11.15 -3.33
N ALA A 94 6.78 -9.84 -3.05
CA ALA A 94 8.00 -9.07 -3.23
C ALA A 94 9.16 -9.54 -2.34
N LEU A 95 8.87 -10.09 -1.14
CA LEU A 95 9.89 -10.68 -0.26
C LEU A 95 10.60 -11.89 -0.89
N THR A 96 9.90 -12.69 -1.69
CA THR A 96 10.50 -13.85 -2.36
C THR A 96 11.67 -13.45 -3.28
N GLY A 97 11.71 -12.20 -3.75
CA GLY A 97 12.77 -11.70 -4.62
C GLY A 97 12.56 -12.04 -6.09
N ALA A 98 11.32 -12.31 -6.52
CA ALA A 98 10.99 -12.44 -7.94
C ALA A 98 11.22 -11.13 -8.72
N ALA A 99 11.11 -9.96 -8.07
CA ALA A 99 11.23 -8.64 -8.71
C ALA A 99 12.63 -8.28 -9.25
N PRO A 100 13.76 -8.51 -8.55
CA PRO A 100 15.09 -8.20 -9.12
C PRO A 100 15.55 -9.15 -10.24
N ALA A 101 14.82 -10.25 -10.51
CA ALA A 101 15.13 -11.17 -11.61
C ALA A 101 14.54 -10.72 -12.97
N ILE A 102 13.63 -9.74 -12.96
CA ILE A 102 12.89 -9.27 -14.15
C ILE A 102 13.43 -7.93 -14.69
N CYS A 103 14.53 -7.40 -14.12
CA CYS A 103 15.15 -6.12 -14.48
C CYS A 103 16.67 -6.21 -14.63
#